data_AF-A0A9R1C8Y8-F1
#
_entry.id   AF-A0A9R1C8Y8-F1
#
_cell.length_a   1.000
_cell.length_b   1.000
_cell.length_c   1.000
_cell.angle_alpha   90.00
_cell.angle_beta   90.00
_cell.angle_gamma   90.00
#
_symmetry.space_group_name_H-M   'P 1'
#
loop_
_entity.id
_entity.type
_entity.pdbx_description
1 polymer ?
#
loop_
_entity_poly.entity_id
_entity_poly.type
_entity_poly.pdbx_seq_one_letter_code
_entity_poly.pdbx_strand_id
1 'polypeptide(L)'
;MKVVLLAGGFGTRISEESQYKPKPMIEIGGMPILWHIMKEYSYYGHNDFIICAGYKQEYIKEWFANYFIHNSDVTFDYRNGGNEMTIHESHCEPWRVTVVDTGYNTMTGGRIDMIAKTNDYIYIFEFKYDKSAEEALRQIDEKGYAKPFACDPRKVIKIGVNFSKEKRCIDGWKIAGEKV
;
A
#
# COMPACT_ATOMS: atom_id res chain seq x y z
N MET A 1 13.47 7.31 8.74
CA MET A 1 13.22 6.93 7.32
C MET A 1 11.71 6.85 7.10
N LYS A 2 11.22 7.14 5.90
CA LYS A 2 9.80 6.98 5.56
C LYS A 2 9.47 5.52 5.27
N VAL A 3 8.35 5.03 5.79
CA VAL A 3 7.85 3.67 5.56
C VAL A 3 6.58 3.75 4.73
N VAL A 4 6.53 3.00 3.63
CA VAL A 4 5.34 2.92 2.77
C VAL A 4 4.65 1.58 3.01
N LEU A 5 3.40 1.61 3.44
CA LEU A 5 2.57 0.44 3.69
C LEU A 5 1.49 0.32 2.63
N LEU A 6 1.48 -0.80 1.90
CA LEU A 6 0.46 -1.09 0.89
C LEU A 6 -0.75 -1.76 1.55
N ALA A 7 -1.69 -0.93 2.00
CA ALA A 7 -2.89 -1.33 2.73
C ALA A 7 -4.13 -1.47 1.83
N GLY A 8 -3.97 -1.43 0.50
CA GLY A 8 -5.06 -1.56 -0.47
C GLY A 8 -5.29 -2.99 -0.97
N GLY A 9 -6.54 -3.33 -1.29
CA GLY A 9 -6.94 -4.58 -1.95
C GLY A 9 -8.22 -5.18 -1.34
N PHE A 10 -9.02 -5.87 -2.16
CA PHE A 10 -10.34 -6.38 -1.77
C PHE A 10 -10.35 -7.51 -0.72
N GLY A 11 -9.19 -8.03 -0.33
CA GLY A 11 -9.12 -9.02 0.75
C GLY A 11 -9.72 -10.41 0.43
N THR A 12 -10.05 -10.72 -0.82
CA THR A 12 -10.84 -11.89 -1.28
C THR A 12 -10.34 -13.30 -0.89
N ARG A 13 -9.17 -13.42 -0.26
CA ARG A 13 -8.56 -14.71 0.17
C ARG A 13 -8.73 -15.06 1.66
N ILE A 14 -9.30 -14.17 2.49
CA ILE A 14 -9.65 -14.47 3.89
C ILE A 14 -11.13 -14.10 4.07
N SER A 15 -11.86 -14.91 4.84
CA SER A 15 -13.31 -15.03 5.02
C SER A 15 -14.09 -13.77 5.48
N GLU A 16 -15.41 -13.98 5.58
CA GLU A 16 -16.55 -13.21 6.15
C GLU A 16 -16.28 -11.82 6.76
N GLU A 17 -15.33 -11.64 7.67
CA GLU A 17 -15.07 -10.32 8.28
C GLU A 17 -14.53 -9.27 7.28
N SER A 18 -13.79 -9.70 6.26
CA SER A 18 -13.20 -8.79 5.28
C SER A 18 -14.25 -8.15 4.35
N GLN A 19 -15.48 -8.66 4.36
CA GLN A 19 -16.63 -7.99 3.73
C GLN A 19 -17.04 -6.73 4.52
N TYR A 20 -16.80 -6.68 5.83
CA TYR A 20 -17.24 -5.60 6.71
C TYR A 20 -16.13 -4.59 7.02
N LYS A 21 -14.87 -5.02 7.18
CA LYS A 21 -13.71 -4.14 7.42
C LYS A 21 -12.50 -4.51 6.55
N PRO A 22 -11.67 -3.55 6.11
CA PRO A 22 -10.48 -3.87 5.33
C PRO A 22 -9.47 -4.65 6.18
N LYS A 23 -8.74 -5.59 5.57
CA LYS A 23 -7.80 -6.48 6.29
C LYS A 23 -6.81 -5.77 7.23
N PRO A 24 -6.18 -4.65 6.85
CA PRO A 24 -5.29 -3.91 7.74
C PRO A 24 -5.96 -3.50 9.07
N MET A 25 -7.30 -3.38 9.07
CA MET A 25 -8.11 -2.98 10.20
C MET A 25 -8.75 -4.16 10.97
N ILE A 26 -8.41 -5.41 10.62
CA ILE A 26 -8.74 -6.55 11.49
C ILE A 26 -7.93 -6.42 12.77
N GLU A 27 -8.58 -6.66 13.91
CA GLU A 27 -7.98 -6.48 15.22
C GLU A 27 -7.32 -7.76 15.72
N ILE A 28 -6.18 -7.60 16.40
CA ILE A 28 -5.50 -8.63 17.17
C ILE A 28 -5.23 -8.00 18.54
N GLY A 29 -5.78 -8.59 19.61
CA GLY A 29 -5.65 -8.02 20.96
C GLY A 29 -6.22 -6.61 21.10
N GLY A 30 -7.33 -6.30 20.43
CA GLY A 30 -8.02 -5.00 20.49
C GLY A 30 -7.41 -3.89 19.63
N MET A 31 -6.29 -4.15 18.94
CA MET A 31 -5.64 -3.17 18.05
C MET A 31 -5.56 -3.70 16.62
N PRO A 32 -5.70 -2.85 15.59
CA PRO A 32 -5.57 -3.25 14.19
C PRO A 32 -4.23 -3.90 13.85
N ILE A 33 -4.21 -4.85 12.92
CA ILE A 33 -2.96 -5.41 12.34
C ILE A 33 -2.04 -4.29 11.85
N LEU A 34 -2.60 -3.25 11.22
CA LEU A 34 -1.86 -2.09 10.76
C LEU A 34 -1.09 -1.39 11.89
N TRP A 35 -1.70 -1.27 13.07
CA TRP A 35 -1.06 -0.69 14.25
C TRP A 35 0.13 -1.55 14.70
N HIS A 36 -0.04 -2.87 14.78
CA HIS A 36 1.04 -3.80 15.18
C HIS A 36 2.25 -3.69 14.25
N ILE A 37 2.02 -3.64 12.94
CA ILE A 37 3.09 -3.46 11.94
C ILE A 37 3.80 -2.12 12.16
N MET A 38 3.04 -1.03 12.35
CA MET A 38 3.62 0.30 12.58
C MET A 38 4.41 0.36 13.88
N LYS A 39 3.98 -0.32 14.95
CA LYS A 39 4.74 -0.43 16.21
C LYS A 39 6.08 -1.10 16.02
N GLU A 40 6.17 -2.14 15.20
CA GLU A 40 7.42 -2.81 14.89
C GLU A 40 8.40 -1.86 14.17
N TYR A 41 7.95 -1.16 13.12
CA TYR A 41 8.78 -0.15 12.47
C TYR A 41 9.19 0.99 13.42
N SER A 42 8.27 1.43 14.28
CA SER A 42 8.50 2.49 15.25
C SER A 42 9.52 2.10 16.32
N TYR A 43 9.53 0.83 16.73
CA TYR A 43 10.58 0.27 17.60
C TYR A 43 11.98 0.44 17.01
N TYR A 44 12.13 0.30 15.69
CA TYR A 44 13.38 0.58 14.97
C TYR A 44 13.59 2.05 14.60
N GLY A 45 12.82 2.98 15.19
CA GLY A 45 12.96 4.43 14.99
C GLY A 45 12.37 4.94 13.68
N HIS A 46 11.46 4.20 13.05
CA HIS A 46 10.75 4.64 11.84
C HIS A 46 9.32 5.07 12.17
N ASN A 47 9.09 6.39 12.18
CA ASN A 47 7.84 6.99 12.66
C ASN A 47 7.07 7.77 11.57
N ASP A 48 7.56 7.80 10.33
CA ASP A 48 6.94 8.56 9.23
C ASP A 48 6.34 7.57 8.21
N PHE A 49 5.02 7.39 8.27
CA PHE A 49 4.29 6.36 7.55
C PHE A 49 3.44 6.95 6.42
N ILE A 50 3.49 6.31 5.27
CA ILE A 50 2.60 6.54 4.14
C ILE A 50 1.81 5.27 3.90
N ILE A 51 0.50 5.32 4.12
CA ILE A 51 -0.40 4.19 3.95
C ILE A 51 -1.12 4.37 2.62
N CYS A 52 -0.79 3.52 1.65
CA CYS A 52 -1.48 3.44 0.38
C CYS A 52 -2.76 2.60 0.57
N ALA A 53 -3.87 3.26 0.83
CA ALA A 53 -5.17 2.65 1.08
C ALA A 53 -6.01 2.61 -0.22
N GLY A 54 -6.95 1.67 -0.30
CA GLY A 54 -7.86 1.53 -1.45
C GLY A 54 -9.28 1.25 -0.98
N TYR A 55 -9.80 0.07 -1.32
CA TYR A 55 -11.09 -0.41 -0.81
C TYR A 55 -11.22 -0.18 0.71
N LYS A 56 -12.31 0.48 1.11
CA LYS A 56 -12.65 0.80 2.51
C LYS A 56 -11.62 1.65 3.29
N GLN A 57 -10.88 2.52 2.60
CA GLN A 57 -9.91 3.43 3.23
C GLN A 57 -10.51 4.33 4.34
N GLU A 58 -11.81 4.60 4.32
CA GLU A 58 -12.51 5.41 5.31
C GLU A 58 -12.33 4.84 6.72
N TYR A 59 -12.29 3.51 6.87
CA TYR A 59 -12.03 2.85 8.15
C TYR A 59 -10.62 3.19 8.69
N ILE A 60 -9.62 3.25 7.80
CA ILE A 60 -8.26 3.61 8.20
C ILE A 60 -8.23 5.09 8.63
N LYS A 61 -8.87 5.97 7.86
CA LYS A 61 -8.91 7.41 8.14
C LYS A 61 -9.65 7.70 9.46
N GLU A 62 -10.82 7.09 9.66
CA GLU A 62 -11.61 7.24 10.88
C GLU A 62 -10.87 6.73 12.11
N TRP A 63 -10.19 5.59 11.98
CA TRP A 63 -9.39 5.07 13.08
C TRP A 63 -8.26 6.03 13.48
N PHE A 64 -7.53 6.60 12.52
CA PHE A 64 -6.49 7.61 12.82
C PHE A 64 -7.08 8.94 13.31
N ALA A 65 -8.26 9.34 12.84
CA ALA A 65 -8.93 10.57 13.31
C ALA A 65 -9.32 10.47 14.80
N ASN A 66 -9.73 9.28 15.24
CA ASN A 66 -10.10 9.01 16.63
C ASN A 66 -8.93 8.51 17.50
N TYR A 67 -7.77 8.24 16.90
CA TYR A 67 -6.63 7.61 17.57
C TYR A 67 -6.21 8.34 18.84
N PHE A 68 -6.10 9.66 18.74
CA PHE A 68 -5.69 10.49 19.86
C PHE A 68 -6.68 10.40 21.02
N ILE A 69 -7.98 10.42 20.75
CA ILE A 69 -9.02 10.37 21.78
C ILE A 69 -9.09 8.98 22.40
N HIS A 70 -8.98 7.90 21.61
CA HIS A 70 -9.00 6.53 22.13
C HIS A 70 -7.80 6.19 23.01
N ASN A 71 -6.67 6.85 22.78
CA ASN A 71 -5.43 6.62 23.51
C ASN A 71 -5.13 7.71 24.55
N SER A 72 -6.12 8.54 24.89
CA SER A 72 -5.97 9.61 25.89
C SER A 72 -7.10 9.59 26.90
N ASP A 73 -6.79 10.01 28.12
CA ASP A 73 -7.80 10.27 29.13
C ASP A 73 -8.45 11.63 28.86
N VAL A 74 -9.76 11.62 28.61
CA VAL A 74 -10.51 12.82 28.19
C VAL A 74 -11.71 13.06 29.10
N THR A 75 -11.91 14.32 29.48
CA THR A 75 -13.16 14.79 30.07
C THR A 75 -13.93 15.62 29.06
N PHE A 76 -15.21 15.29 28.89
CA PHE A 76 -16.17 16.08 28.15
C PHE A 76 -17.12 16.76 29.15
N ASP A 77 -17.15 18.09 29.15
CA ASP A 77 -18.02 18.88 30.02
C ASP A 77 -19.09 19.61 29.20
N TYR A 78 -20.34 19.17 29.39
CA TYR A 78 -21.53 19.71 28.72
C TYR A 78 -22.42 20.54 29.65
N ARG A 79 -21.96 20.80 30.88
CA ARG A 79 -22.77 21.54 31.87
C ARG A 79 -22.99 22.97 31.38
N ASN A 80 -24.12 23.55 31.77
CA ASN A 80 -24.50 24.93 31.44
C ASN A 80 -24.54 25.26 29.93
N GLY A 81 -24.69 24.24 29.07
CA GLY A 81 -24.66 24.42 27.61
C GLY A 81 -23.25 24.61 27.03
N GLY A 82 -22.21 24.29 27.80
CA GLY A 82 -20.83 24.22 27.32
C GLY A 82 -20.56 23.02 26.41
N ASN A 83 -19.39 23.01 25.78
CA ASN A 83 -18.88 21.89 24.98
C ASN A 83 -17.34 21.86 25.10
N GLU A 84 -16.87 21.75 26.34
CA GLU A 84 -15.44 21.78 26.65
C GLU A 84 -14.85 20.37 26.67
N MET A 85 -13.68 20.21 26.06
CA MET A 85 -12.92 18.95 26.03
C MET A 85 -11.55 19.19 26.66
N THR A 86 -11.24 18.43 27.71
CA THR A 86 -9.95 18.48 28.40
C THR A 86 -9.22 17.16 28.24
N ILE A 87 -7.96 17.21 27.80
CA ILE A 87 -7.06 16.05 27.72
C ILE A 87 -6.18 16.03 28.97
N HIS A 88 -6.11 14.88 29.66
CA HIS A 88 -5.31 14.71 30.87
C HIS A 88 -3.95 14.08 30.57
N GLU A 89 -3.96 12.86 30.04
CA GLU A 89 -2.77 12.09 29.69
C GLU A 89 -2.95 11.46 28.31
N SER A 90 -1.86 11.32 27.54
CA SER A 90 -1.89 10.75 26.19
C SER A 90 -0.80 9.71 26.02
N HIS A 91 -1.19 8.53 25.55
CA HIS A 91 -0.29 7.41 25.27
C HIS A 91 -0.12 7.16 23.77
N CYS A 92 -0.06 8.25 22.98
CA CYS A 92 0.11 8.16 21.55
C CYS A 92 1.58 7.99 21.14
N GLU A 93 1.82 7.14 20.15
CA GLU A 93 3.10 7.00 19.50
C GLU A 93 3.43 8.25 18.67
N PRO A 94 4.72 8.58 18.50
CA PRO A 94 5.17 9.79 17.82
C PRO A 94 5.09 9.63 16.28
N TRP A 95 3.99 9.11 15.76
CA TRP A 95 3.84 8.80 14.34
C TRP A 95 3.36 10.01 13.54
N ARG A 96 3.98 10.23 12.39
CA ARG A 96 3.40 11.01 11.30
C ARG A 96 2.79 10.06 10.29
N VAL A 97 1.48 10.15 10.09
CA VAL A 97 0.75 9.21 9.21
C VAL A 97 0.09 9.96 8.07
N THR A 98 0.37 9.55 6.84
CA THR A 98 -0.32 10.01 5.63
C THR A 98 -1.10 8.85 5.03
N VAL A 99 -2.42 8.98 4.94
CA VAL A 99 -3.27 7.99 4.26
C VAL A 99 -3.55 8.49 2.85
N VAL A 100 -3.00 7.79 1.85
CA VAL A 100 -3.17 8.11 0.44
C VAL A 100 -4.24 7.20 -0.15
N ASP A 101 -5.24 7.80 -0.79
CA ASP A 101 -6.21 7.08 -1.60
C ASP A 101 -5.56 6.66 -2.92
N THR A 102 -5.41 5.35 -3.14
CA THR A 102 -4.93 4.81 -4.41
C THR A 102 -6.06 4.45 -5.39
N GLY A 103 -7.31 4.76 -5.04
CA GLY A 103 -8.51 4.58 -5.86
C GLY A 103 -9.28 3.29 -5.58
N TYR A 104 -10.61 3.38 -5.52
CA TYR A 104 -11.54 2.28 -5.18
C TYR A 104 -11.41 1.05 -6.11
N ASN A 105 -11.18 1.29 -7.40
CA ASN A 105 -11.08 0.26 -8.44
C ASN A 105 -9.63 -0.17 -8.76
N THR A 106 -8.63 0.22 -7.97
CA THR A 106 -7.28 -0.35 -8.14
C THR A 106 -7.24 -1.79 -7.66
N MET A 107 -7.80 -2.66 -8.51
CA MET A 107 -7.60 -4.10 -8.44
C MET A 107 -6.10 -4.40 -8.33
N THR A 108 -5.76 -5.45 -7.61
CA THR A 108 -4.42 -6.05 -7.58
C THR A 108 -3.84 -6.34 -8.98
N GLY A 109 -4.66 -6.32 -10.05
CA GLY A 109 -4.24 -6.46 -11.47
C GLY A 109 -4.02 -5.15 -12.23
N GLY A 110 -3.82 -4.02 -11.55
CA GLY A 110 -3.39 -2.74 -12.14
C GLY A 110 -2.09 -2.19 -11.55
N ARG A 111 -1.39 -3.00 -10.75
CA ARG A 111 -0.10 -2.63 -10.16
C ARG A 111 1.01 -3.11 -11.07
N ILE A 112 1.98 -2.24 -11.30
CA ILE A 112 3.28 -2.65 -11.85
C ILE A 112 3.93 -3.55 -10.81
N ASP A 113 4.41 -4.72 -11.23
CA ASP A 113 5.00 -5.67 -10.27
C ASP A 113 6.34 -5.16 -9.72
N MET A 114 7.17 -4.53 -10.56
CA MET A 114 8.43 -3.93 -10.11
C MET A 114 8.91 -2.81 -11.05
N ILE A 115 9.50 -1.77 -10.48
CA ILE A 115 10.23 -0.74 -11.21
C ILE A 115 11.63 -0.62 -10.62
N ALA A 116 12.65 -0.69 -11.47
CA ALA A 116 14.03 -0.39 -11.11
C ALA A 116 14.50 0.87 -11.86
N LYS A 117 15.18 1.79 -11.17
CA LYS A 117 15.69 3.02 -11.79
C LYS A 117 17.20 3.10 -11.63
N THR A 118 17.89 3.49 -12.69
CA THR A 118 19.30 3.86 -12.69
C THR A 118 19.44 5.33 -13.11
N ASN A 119 20.67 5.79 -13.31
CA ASN A 119 20.92 7.14 -13.82
C ASN A 119 20.37 7.32 -15.23
N ASP A 120 20.42 6.27 -16.06
CA ASP A 120 20.11 6.34 -17.48
C ASP A 120 18.82 5.58 -17.87
N TYR A 121 18.34 4.67 -17.02
CA TYR A 121 17.26 3.75 -17.37
C TYR A 121 16.16 3.66 -16.30
N ILE A 122 14.94 3.37 -16.77
CA ILE A 122 13.81 2.93 -15.96
C ILE A 122 13.36 1.56 -16.48
N TYR A 123 13.49 0.53 -15.67
CA TYR A 123 13.04 -0.81 -15.99
C TYR A 123 11.68 -1.06 -15.36
N ILE A 124 10.71 -1.49 -16.16
CA ILE A 124 9.37 -1.88 -15.73
C ILE A 124 9.26 -3.38 -15.91
N PHE A 125 9.04 -4.10 -14.82
CA PHE A 125 8.91 -5.55 -14.81
C PHE A 125 7.45 -5.97 -14.61
N GLU A 126 7.07 -7.01 -15.33
CA GLU A 126 5.83 -7.74 -15.11
C GLU A 126 6.16 -9.24 -15.05
N PHE A 127 5.64 -9.91 -14.03
CA PHE A 127 5.87 -11.31 -13.77
C PHE A 127 4.60 -12.12 -14.04
N LYS A 128 4.78 -13.27 -14.68
CA LYS A 128 3.73 -14.27 -14.85
C LYS A 128 4.17 -15.60 -14.27
N TYR A 129 3.18 -16.37 -13.88
CA TYR A 129 3.35 -17.72 -13.38
C TYR A 129 2.57 -18.66 -14.29
N ASP A 130 3.27 -19.61 -14.91
CA ASP A 130 2.72 -20.62 -15.81
C ASP A 130 1.98 -20.03 -17.02
N LYS A 131 2.47 -18.89 -17.54
CA LYS A 131 1.99 -18.23 -18.77
C LYS A 131 3.18 -17.87 -19.66
N SER A 132 3.02 -16.90 -20.57
CA SER A 132 4.14 -16.42 -21.40
C SER A 132 4.72 -15.09 -20.91
N ALA A 133 6.02 -14.90 -21.15
CA ALA A 133 6.68 -13.60 -20.98
C ALA A 133 6.12 -12.53 -21.93
N GLU A 134 5.48 -12.94 -23.03
CA GLU A 134 4.82 -12.06 -23.99
C GLU A 134 3.50 -11.51 -23.44
N GLU A 135 2.70 -12.34 -22.76
CA GLU A 135 1.53 -11.86 -22.00
C GLU A 135 1.94 -10.87 -20.90
N ALA A 136 3.09 -11.08 -20.27
CA ALA A 136 3.64 -10.14 -19.30
C ALA A 136 3.93 -8.77 -19.94
N LEU A 137 4.64 -8.74 -21.06
CA LEU A 137 4.88 -7.50 -21.82
C LEU A 137 3.58 -6.84 -22.28
N ARG A 138 2.63 -7.63 -22.80
CA ARG A 138 1.33 -7.11 -23.27
C ARG A 138 0.57 -6.42 -22.14
N GLN A 139 0.62 -6.97 -20.92
CA GLN A 139 0.01 -6.31 -19.77
C GLN A 139 0.66 -4.95 -19.45
N ILE A 140 1.99 -4.83 -19.56
CA ILE A 140 2.69 -3.55 -19.36
C ILE A 140 2.15 -2.48 -20.33
N ASP A 141 1.91 -2.87 -21.58
CA ASP A 141 1.37 -1.99 -22.63
C ASP A 141 -0.11 -1.66 -22.42
N GLU A 142 -0.95 -2.67 -22.22
CA GLU A 142 -2.40 -2.52 -22.01
C GLU A 142 -2.72 -1.64 -20.80
N LYS A 143 -1.95 -1.79 -19.72
CA LYS A 143 -2.12 -1.01 -18.49
C LYS A 143 -1.47 0.36 -18.56
N GLY A 144 -0.69 0.64 -19.61
CA GLY A 144 -0.04 1.93 -19.81
C GLY A 144 0.98 2.26 -18.73
N TYR A 145 1.67 1.26 -18.19
CA TYR A 145 2.61 1.42 -17.07
C TYR A 145 3.82 2.31 -17.38
N ALA A 146 4.14 2.49 -18.67
CA ALA A 146 5.17 3.42 -19.11
C ALA A 146 4.71 4.89 -19.18
N LYS A 147 3.39 5.17 -19.23
CA LYS A 147 2.85 6.53 -19.40
C LYS A 147 3.34 7.55 -18.36
N PRO A 148 3.47 7.20 -17.06
CA PRO A 148 3.99 8.13 -16.06
C PRO A 148 5.44 8.58 -16.29
N PHE A 149 6.21 7.86 -17.11
CA PHE A 149 7.62 8.15 -17.39
C PHE A 149 7.83 8.82 -18.75
N ALA A 150 6.76 9.24 -19.43
CA ALA A 150 6.84 9.84 -20.77
C ALA A 150 7.68 11.13 -20.83
N CYS A 151 7.73 11.89 -19.73
CA CYS A 151 8.54 13.11 -19.61
C CYS A 151 9.86 12.89 -18.84
N ASP A 152 10.18 11.65 -18.49
CA ASP A 152 11.43 11.33 -17.79
C ASP A 152 12.58 11.27 -18.80
N PRO A 153 13.74 11.90 -18.54
CA PRO A 153 14.88 11.87 -19.46
C PRO A 153 15.52 10.48 -19.59
N ARG A 154 15.22 9.54 -18.68
CA ARG A 154 15.76 8.17 -18.69
C ARG A 154 15.05 7.28 -19.70
N LYS A 155 15.78 6.32 -20.26
CA LYS A 155 15.24 5.33 -21.21
C LYS A 155 14.37 4.31 -20.51
N VAL A 156 13.13 4.14 -20.96
CA VAL A 156 12.18 3.18 -20.38
C VAL A 156 12.31 1.82 -21.07
N ILE A 157 12.63 0.79 -20.30
CA ILE A 157 12.76 -0.60 -20.73
C ILE A 157 11.68 -1.44 -20.03
N LYS A 158 10.89 -2.18 -20.80
CA LYS A 158 9.84 -3.09 -20.31
C LYS A 158 10.36 -4.52 -20.34
N ILE A 159 10.14 -5.26 -19.28
CA ILE A 159 10.64 -6.63 -19.12
C ILE A 159 9.49 -7.51 -18.66
N GLY A 160 9.10 -8.45 -19.51
CA GLY A 160 8.14 -9.50 -19.17
C GLY A 160 8.89 -10.77 -18.77
N VAL A 161 8.52 -11.37 -17.65
CA VAL A 161 9.19 -12.58 -17.12
C VAL A 161 8.14 -13.63 -16.79
N ASN A 162 8.41 -14.89 -17.12
CA ASN A 162 7.58 -16.02 -16.73
C ASN A 162 8.33 -16.98 -15.79
N PHE A 163 7.62 -17.45 -14.78
CA PHE A 163 8.03 -18.53 -13.89
C PHE A 163 7.27 -19.81 -14.23
N SER A 164 8.01 -20.91 -14.43
CA SER A 164 7.44 -22.23 -14.70
C SER A 164 7.04 -22.93 -13.40
N LYS A 165 5.85 -23.53 -13.38
CA LYS A 165 5.45 -24.43 -12.29
C LYS A 165 6.28 -25.71 -12.29
N GLU A 166 6.53 -26.28 -13.47
CA GLU A 166 7.25 -27.54 -13.63
C GLU A 166 8.74 -27.39 -13.28
N LYS A 167 9.39 -26.36 -13.83
CA LYS A 167 10.84 -26.15 -13.63
C LYS A 167 11.17 -25.43 -12.33
N ARG A 168 10.16 -24.86 -11.65
CA ARG A 168 10.29 -24.07 -10.41
C ARG A 168 11.30 -22.93 -10.51
N CYS A 169 11.48 -22.38 -11.71
CA CYS A 169 12.41 -21.30 -12.01
C CYS A 169 11.87 -20.44 -13.16
N ILE A 170 12.60 -19.38 -13.52
CA ILE A 170 12.31 -18.58 -14.72
C ILE A 170 12.59 -19.43 -15.95
N ASP A 171 11.59 -19.59 -16.82
CA ASP A 171 11.73 -20.35 -18.07
C ASP A 171 11.60 -19.48 -19.33
N GLY A 172 11.29 -18.19 -19.17
CA GLY A 172 11.31 -17.22 -20.26
C GLY A 172 11.27 -15.78 -19.79
N TRP A 173 11.94 -14.90 -20.54
CA TRP A 173 11.78 -13.45 -20.41
C TRP A 173 11.84 -12.77 -21.78
N LYS A 174 11.22 -11.60 -21.88
CA LYS A 174 11.21 -10.75 -23.07
C LYS A 174 11.42 -9.30 -22.66
N ILE A 175 12.05 -8.55 -23.55
CA ILE A 175 12.38 -7.13 -23.33
C ILE A 175 11.80 -6.33 -24.49
N ALA A 176 11.14 -5.21 -24.19
CA ALA A 176 10.61 -4.25 -25.16
C ALA A 176 10.92 -2.81 -24.72
N GLY A 177 11.24 -1.93 -25.66
CA GLY A 177 11.65 -0.54 -25.40
C GLY A 177 12.71 -0.09 -26.40
N GLU A 178 13.00 1.22 -26.44
CA GLU A 178 14.05 1.74 -27.33
C GLU A 178 15.40 1.15 -26.94
N LYS A 179 15.88 0.23 -27.79
CA LYS A 179 17.30 -0.10 -27.86
C LYS A 179 18.00 1.07 -28.54
N VAL A 180 19.04 1.57 -27.90
CA VAL A 180 20.03 2.45 -28.54
C VAL A 180 20.68 1.69 -29.69
#